data_AF-A0A2E9Y2M0-F1
#
_entry.id   AF-A0A2E9Y2M0-F1
#
_cell.length_a   1.000
_cell.length_b   1.000
_cell.length_c   1.000
_cell.angle_alpha   90.00
_cell.angle_beta   90.00
_cell.angle_gamma   90.00
#
_symmetry.space_group_name_H-M   'P 1'
#
loop_
_entity.id
_entity.type
_entity.pdbx_description
1 polymer ?
#
loop_
_entity_poly.entity_id
_entity_poly.type
_entity_poly.pdbx_seq_one_letter_code
_entity_poly.pdbx_strand_id
1 'polypeptide(L)'
;MGISDRSGHDWTAGSGTDVGVGRGATYGAEPRLAGRGQNDDRNGGGSVGGGTDVVTKTSPKTKKPSMYRVLLLNDDYTPMEFVVHVLERYFNKDQQEATQIMLHVHQKGIGVCGIFPFEIAETKVMQVTDLARKNQHPLQCTMEKI
;
A
#
# COMPACT_ATOMS: atom_id res chain seq x y z
N MET A 1 54.71 39.25 -20.67
CA MET A 1 53.25 39.06 -20.55
C MET A 1 52.77 38.42 -21.84
N GLY A 2 52.64 37.09 -21.86
CA GLY A 2 52.28 36.30 -23.05
C GLY A 2 50.77 36.12 -23.16
N ILE A 3 50.26 36.27 -24.37
CA ILE A 3 48.87 36.11 -24.80
C ILE A 3 48.61 34.61 -25.03
N SER A 4 47.47 34.08 -24.58
CA SER A 4 46.91 32.81 -25.05
C SER A 4 45.40 32.77 -24.85
N ASP A 5 44.70 32.91 -25.97
CA ASP A 5 43.30 32.63 -26.24
C ASP A 5 42.76 31.30 -25.67
N ARG A 6 41.50 31.29 -25.22
CA ARG A 6 40.51 30.28 -25.67
C ARG A 6 39.06 30.56 -25.24
N SER A 7 38.25 30.76 -26.27
CA SER A 7 36.92 30.18 -26.50
C SER A 7 35.80 30.44 -25.48
N GLY A 8 34.88 31.32 -25.88
CA GLY A 8 33.50 31.32 -25.45
C GLY A 8 32.77 30.04 -25.83
N HIS A 9 31.74 29.72 -25.04
CA HIS A 9 30.72 28.74 -25.39
C HIS A 9 29.36 29.41 -25.25
N ASP A 10 28.88 29.80 -26.41
CA ASP A 10 27.52 30.21 -26.75
C ASP A 10 26.66 28.93 -26.81
N TRP A 11 25.67 28.80 -25.94
CA TRP A 11 24.70 27.70 -26.03
C TRP A 11 23.58 28.12 -26.99
N THR A 12 23.84 27.94 -28.28
CA THR A 12 22.80 28.01 -29.30
C THR A 12 21.82 26.85 -29.12
N ALA A 13 20.54 27.19 -28.94
CA ALA A 13 19.44 26.25 -28.93
C ALA A 13 19.14 25.76 -30.36
N GLY A 14 19.24 24.45 -30.58
CA GLY A 14 18.88 23.77 -31.81
C GLY A 14 17.72 22.78 -31.60
N SER A 15 16.55 23.17 -32.09
CA SER A 15 15.67 22.41 -32.98
C SER A 15 15.35 20.92 -32.71
N GLY A 16 14.10 20.68 -32.28
CA GLY A 16 13.12 19.90 -33.05
C GLY A 16 12.99 18.38 -32.81
N THR A 17 11.82 17.97 -32.30
CA THR A 17 10.84 17.02 -32.90
C THR A 17 9.83 16.62 -31.80
N ASP A 18 8.63 17.21 -31.86
CA ASP A 18 7.39 16.55 -32.30
C ASP A 18 7.03 15.28 -31.50
N VAL A 19 6.17 15.44 -30.50
CA VAL A 19 5.28 14.37 -30.03
C VAL A 19 3.90 15.00 -29.82
N GLY A 20 3.04 14.85 -30.84
CA GLY A 20 1.64 15.24 -30.77
C GLY A 20 0.88 14.40 -29.74
N VAL A 21 0.32 15.06 -28.71
CA VAL A 21 -0.78 14.51 -27.91
C VAL A 21 -1.99 15.40 -28.12
N GLY A 22 -2.89 14.89 -28.96
CA GLY A 22 -4.16 15.49 -29.32
C GLY A 22 -5.12 15.60 -28.14
N ARG A 23 -5.85 16.71 -28.18
CA ARG A 23 -6.87 17.19 -27.26
C ARG A 23 -8.06 16.24 -27.09
N GLY A 24 -8.64 16.32 -25.89
CA GLY A 24 -10.08 16.56 -25.71
C GLY A 24 -11.01 15.35 -25.77
N ALA A 25 -11.51 14.93 -24.61
CA ALA A 25 -12.75 14.18 -24.51
C ALA A 25 -13.72 14.98 -23.63
N THR A 26 -14.61 15.70 -24.31
CA THR A 26 -15.81 16.33 -23.78
C THR A 26 -16.84 15.25 -23.45
N TYR A 27 -17.46 15.35 -22.26
CA TYR A 27 -18.60 14.52 -21.86
C TYR A 27 -19.84 14.95 -22.67
N GLY A 28 -20.11 14.25 -23.76
CA GLY A 28 -21.29 14.42 -24.61
C GLY A 28 -22.28 13.29 -24.39
N ALA A 29 -23.45 13.62 -23.87
CA ALA A 29 -24.61 12.75 -23.83
C ALA A 29 -25.29 12.72 -25.20
N GLU A 30 -25.55 11.53 -25.74
CA GLU A 30 -26.55 11.30 -26.78
C GLU A 30 -27.26 9.94 -26.56
N PRO A 31 -28.60 9.90 -26.54
CA PRO A 31 -29.35 8.67 -26.44
C PRO A 31 -30.13 8.43 -27.74
N ARG A 32 -29.74 7.47 -28.60
CA ARG A 32 -30.64 6.90 -29.61
C ARG A 32 -30.23 5.47 -29.96
N LEU A 33 -31.17 4.53 -29.84
CA LEU A 33 -31.53 3.62 -30.91
C LEU A 33 -32.85 2.91 -30.55
N ALA A 34 -33.84 3.14 -31.41
CA ALA A 34 -35.12 2.48 -31.41
C ALA A 34 -34.96 1.04 -31.91
N GLY A 35 -35.48 0.08 -31.15
CA GLY A 35 -35.65 -1.32 -31.55
C GLY A 35 -37.11 -1.70 -31.40
N ARG A 36 -37.79 -1.76 -32.53
CA ARG A 36 -39.21 -2.09 -32.74
C ARG A 36 -39.47 -3.56 -32.37
N GLY A 37 -40.46 -3.82 -31.52
CA GLY A 37 -40.99 -5.15 -31.25
C GLY A 37 -42.46 -5.06 -30.86
N GLN A 38 -43.34 -5.21 -31.85
CA GLN A 38 -44.75 -5.53 -31.66
C GLN A 38 -44.86 -6.87 -30.92
N ASN A 39 -45.73 -6.95 -29.90
CA ASN A 39 -46.60 -8.10 -29.67
C ASN A 39 -47.73 -7.65 -28.75
N ASP A 40 -48.92 -7.51 -29.35
CA ASP A 40 -50.20 -7.37 -28.68
C ASP A 40 -50.68 -8.76 -28.26
N ASP A 41 -50.75 -9.05 -26.97
CA ASP A 41 -51.57 -10.13 -26.46
C ASP A 41 -52.30 -9.67 -25.19
N ARG A 42 -53.60 -9.44 -25.38
CA ARG A 42 -54.59 -9.19 -24.33
C ARG A 42 -54.86 -10.49 -23.58
N ASN A 43 -54.74 -10.51 -22.26
CA ASN A 43 -55.70 -11.24 -21.44
C ASN A 43 -55.72 -10.70 -20.00
N GLY A 44 -56.92 -10.45 -19.49
CA GLY A 44 -57.15 -9.84 -18.19
C GLY A 44 -57.33 -10.83 -17.04
N GLY A 45 -57.42 -10.25 -15.84
CA GLY A 45 -58.24 -10.76 -14.76
C GLY A 45 -57.55 -11.60 -13.70
N GLY A 46 -57.49 -11.06 -12.47
CA GLY A 46 -57.80 -11.85 -11.28
C GLY A 46 -56.69 -12.06 -10.24
N SER A 47 -56.85 -11.36 -9.12
CA SER A 47 -56.76 -11.89 -7.74
C SER A 47 -55.39 -12.27 -7.12
N VAL A 48 -54.97 -11.40 -6.18
CA VAL A 48 -54.48 -11.68 -4.81
C VAL A 48 -53.68 -12.97 -4.58
N GLY A 49 -52.40 -12.81 -4.22
CA GLY A 49 -51.61 -13.85 -3.55
C GLY A 49 -50.21 -13.35 -3.22
N GLY A 50 -49.95 -13.05 -1.94
CA GLY A 50 -48.65 -12.59 -1.47
C GLY A 50 -47.55 -13.64 -1.67
N GLY A 51 -46.42 -13.21 -2.23
CA GLY A 51 -45.21 -13.99 -2.36
C GLY A 51 -44.05 -13.06 -2.62
N THR A 52 -43.43 -12.55 -1.56
CA THR A 52 -42.16 -11.82 -1.66
C THR A 52 -41.07 -12.82 -2.03
N ASP A 53 -40.72 -12.83 -3.32
CA ASP A 53 -39.58 -13.56 -3.86
C ASP A 53 -38.29 -12.91 -3.32
N VAL A 54 -37.73 -13.50 -2.26
CA VAL A 54 -36.49 -13.03 -1.64
C VAL A 54 -35.33 -13.43 -2.55
N VAL A 55 -34.93 -12.50 -3.41
CA VAL A 55 -33.69 -12.58 -4.19
C VAL A 55 -32.52 -12.73 -3.21
N THR A 56 -32.00 -13.95 -3.06
CA THR A 56 -30.81 -14.24 -2.27
C THR A 56 -29.59 -13.59 -2.93
N LYS A 57 -29.24 -12.39 -2.47
CA LYS A 57 -28.00 -11.69 -2.82
C LYS A 57 -26.82 -12.60 -2.48
N THR A 58 -26.03 -12.94 -3.50
CA THR A 58 -24.79 -13.69 -3.40
C THR A 58 -23.86 -13.03 -2.38
N SER A 59 -23.58 -13.72 -1.27
CA SER A 59 -22.63 -13.26 -0.27
C SER A 59 -21.22 -13.20 -0.88
N PRO A 60 -20.55 -12.04 -0.90
CA PRO A 60 -19.17 -11.96 -1.36
C PRO A 60 -18.30 -12.77 -0.40
N LYS A 61 -17.67 -13.84 -0.91
CA LYS A 61 -16.69 -14.63 -0.16
C LYS A 61 -15.47 -13.75 0.09
N THR A 62 -15.42 -13.09 1.25
CA THR A 62 -14.24 -12.36 1.72
C THR A 62 -13.07 -13.34 1.85
N LYS A 63 -12.01 -13.11 1.08
CA LYS A 63 -10.77 -13.88 1.22
C LYS A 63 -10.17 -13.58 2.60
N LYS A 64 -9.78 -14.62 3.34
CA LYS A 64 -9.06 -14.47 4.62
C LYS A 64 -7.76 -13.70 4.37
N PRO A 65 -7.44 -12.66 5.15
CA PRO A 65 -6.21 -11.89 4.96
C PRO A 65 -4.98 -12.78 5.17
N SER A 66 -3.94 -12.56 4.35
CA SER A 66 -2.65 -13.22 4.53
C SER A 66 -1.95 -12.67 5.77
N MET A 67 -1.34 -13.55 6.56
CA MET A 67 -0.62 -13.21 7.78
C MET A 67 0.86 -13.04 7.48
N TYR A 68 1.50 -12.12 8.19
CA TYR A 68 2.90 -11.75 8.02
C TYR A 68 3.57 -11.71 9.39
N ARG A 69 4.82 -12.17 9.45
CA ARG A 69 5.73 -11.98 10.58
C ARG A 69 6.45 -10.66 10.40
N VAL A 70 6.48 -9.82 11.44
CA VAL A 70 7.33 -8.62 11.48
C VAL A 70 8.60 -8.94 12.25
N LEU A 71 9.73 -8.51 11.69
CA LEU A 71 11.07 -8.91 12.09
C LEU A 71 11.93 -7.68 12.33
N LEU A 72 12.75 -7.72 13.39
CA LEU A 72 13.86 -6.79 13.59
C LEU A 72 15.17 -7.50 13.31
N LEU A 73 16.08 -6.81 12.65
CA LEU A 73 17.43 -7.29 12.33
C LEU A 73 18.44 -6.58 13.21
N ASN A 74 19.45 -7.32 13.66
CA ASN A 74 20.53 -6.78 14.48
C ASN A 74 21.45 -5.85 13.68
N ASP A 75 21.99 -4.87 14.38
CA ASP A 75 23.04 -3.98 13.92
C ASP A 75 23.89 -3.53 15.12
N ASP A 76 25.07 -2.97 14.87
CA ASP A 76 26.03 -2.62 15.93
C ASP A 76 25.86 -1.18 16.49
N TYR A 77 24.90 -0.40 15.99
CA TYR A 77 24.79 1.03 16.29
C TYR A 77 23.48 1.44 16.97
N THR A 78 22.44 0.62 16.89
CA THR A 78 21.16 0.88 17.55
C THR A 78 21.24 0.50 19.04
N PRO A 79 20.96 1.42 19.97
CA PRO A 79 20.96 1.13 21.40
C PRO A 79 19.91 0.07 21.79
N MET A 80 20.24 -0.79 22.76
CA MET A 80 19.31 -1.80 23.29
C MET A 80 18.00 -1.18 23.81
N GLU A 81 18.09 -0.07 24.55
CA GLU A 81 16.94 0.68 25.07
C GLU A 81 16.02 1.19 23.95
N PHE A 82 16.58 1.57 22.80
CA PHE A 82 15.79 1.99 21.66
C PHE A 82 14.96 0.84 21.10
N VAL A 83 15.54 -0.36 21.00
CA VAL A 83 14.83 -1.56 20.54
C VAL A 83 13.71 -1.94 21.51
N VAL A 84 13.96 -1.89 22.82
CA VAL A 84 12.93 -2.13 23.85
C VAL A 84 11.79 -1.11 23.71
N HIS A 85 12.11 0.18 23.57
CA HIS A 85 11.10 1.23 23.38
C HIS A 85 10.23 0.99 22.13
N VAL A 86 10.84 0.56 21.03
CA VAL A 86 10.13 0.21 19.79
C VAL A 86 9.15 -0.95 20.03
N LEU A 87 9.60 -2.00 20.72
CA LEU A 87 8.81 -3.19 21.03
C LEU A 87 7.61 -2.86 21.93
N GLU A 88 7.81 -2.05 22.97
CA GLU A 88 6.73 -1.60 23.85
C GLU A 88 5.72 -0.72 23.11
N ARG A 89 6.21 0.29 22.37
CA ARG A 89 5.36 1.31 21.77
C ARG A 89 4.54 0.83 20.58
N TYR A 90 5.15 0.05 19.69
CA TYR A 90 4.51 -0.34 18.42
C TYR A 90 4.04 -1.79 18.40
N PHE A 91 4.60 -2.66 19.23
CA PHE A 91 4.22 -4.08 19.25
C PHE A 91 3.48 -4.48 20.53
N ASN A 92 3.23 -3.52 21.43
CA ASN A 92 2.50 -3.72 22.68
C ASN A 92 3.09 -4.84 23.52
N LYS A 93 4.42 -4.97 23.48
CA LYS A 93 5.18 -5.91 24.31
C LYS A 93 5.31 -5.34 25.71
N ASP A 94 5.18 -6.19 26.71
CA ASP A 94 5.60 -5.81 28.05
C ASP A 94 7.12 -5.71 28.13
N GLN A 95 7.63 -5.06 29.17
CA GLN A 95 9.06 -4.81 29.33
C GLN A 95 9.90 -6.10 29.33
N GLN A 96 9.39 -7.19 29.91
CA GLN A 96 10.13 -8.46 30.00
C GLN A 96 10.17 -9.13 28.63
N GLU A 97 9.03 -9.21 27.93
CA GLU A 97 8.97 -9.76 26.58
C GLU A 97 9.81 -8.93 25.60
N ALA A 98 9.75 -7.60 25.68
CA ALA A 98 10.54 -6.69 24.86
C ALA A 98 12.05 -6.91 25.08
N THR A 99 12.49 -7.03 26.33
CA THR A 99 13.89 -7.31 26.67
C THR A 99 14.34 -8.66 26.11
N GLN A 100 13.51 -9.69 26.22
CA GLN A 100 13.82 -11.02 25.68
C GLN A 100 13.94 -11.01 24.16
N ILE A 101 13.01 -10.35 23.46
CA ILE A 101 13.06 -10.23 22.00
C ILE A 101 14.30 -9.41 21.59
N MET A 102 14.58 -8.30 22.27
CA MET A 102 15.78 -7.48 22.00
C MET A 102 17.07 -8.30 22.15
N LEU A 103 17.22 -9.06 23.24
CA LEU A 103 18.39 -9.93 23.43
C LEU A 103 18.48 -11.00 22.33
N HIS A 104 17.34 -11.52 21.89
CA HIS A 104 17.28 -12.49 20.80
C HIS A 104 17.77 -11.88 19.48
N VAL A 105 17.33 -10.66 19.15
CA VAL A 105 17.84 -9.92 17.98
C VAL A 105 19.34 -9.76 18.10
N HIS A 106 19.83 -9.26 19.23
CA HIS A 106 21.25 -8.99 19.45
C HIS A 106 22.14 -10.24 19.29
N GLN A 107 21.70 -11.38 19.83
CA GLN A 107 22.50 -12.60 19.84
C GLN A 107 22.37 -13.43 18.57
N LYS A 108 21.18 -13.44 17.94
CA LYS A 108 20.88 -14.32 16.80
C LYS A 108 20.79 -13.59 15.46
N GLY A 109 20.90 -12.27 15.46
CA GLY A 109 20.83 -11.44 14.27
C GLY A 109 19.41 -11.07 13.83
N ILE A 110 18.39 -11.79 14.29
CA ILE A 110 16.99 -11.55 13.91
C ILE A 110 16.06 -11.90 15.06
N GLY A 111 14.96 -11.14 15.22
CA GLY A 111 13.92 -11.40 16.21
C GLY A 111 12.54 -11.13 15.66
N VAL A 112 11.57 -11.94 16.10
CA VAL A 112 10.16 -11.81 15.71
C VAL A 112 9.46 -10.87 16.68
N CYS A 113 8.92 -9.77 16.18
CA CYS A 113 8.19 -8.79 16.99
C CYS A 113 6.71 -9.17 17.14
N GLY A 114 6.14 -9.83 16.13
CA GLY A 114 4.76 -10.28 16.14
C GLY A 114 4.25 -10.74 14.77
N ILE A 115 3.03 -11.25 14.75
CA ILE A 115 2.35 -11.74 13.55
C ILE A 115 1.08 -10.90 13.33
N PHE A 116 0.94 -10.32 12.14
CA PHE A 116 -0.15 -9.39 11.82
C PHE A 116 -0.68 -9.63 10.39
N PRO A 117 -1.91 -9.21 10.08
CA PRO A 117 -2.35 -9.06 8.69
C PRO A 117 -1.45 -8.09 7.91
N PHE A 118 -1.35 -8.27 6.60
CA PHE A 118 -0.48 -7.46 5.72
C PHE A 118 -0.52 -5.95 6.00
N GLU A 119 -1.71 -5.33 5.98
CA GLU A 119 -1.87 -3.86 6.13
C GLU A 119 -1.34 -3.36 7.47
N ILE A 120 -1.53 -4.15 8.53
CA ILE A 120 -1.07 -3.82 9.89
C ILE A 120 0.44 -4.03 9.99
N ALA A 121 0.97 -5.11 9.41
CA ALA A 121 2.40 -5.38 9.36
C ALA A 121 3.16 -4.26 8.62
N GLU A 122 2.67 -3.88 7.44
CA GLU A 122 3.25 -2.82 6.60
C GLU A 122 3.31 -1.49 7.36
N THR A 123 2.18 -1.10 7.96
CA THR A 123 2.10 0.14 8.75
C THR A 123 3.08 0.13 9.92
N LYS A 124 3.17 -0.98 10.67
CA LYS A 124 4.11 -1.09 11.80
C LYS A 124 5.57 -1.03 11.34
N VAL A 125 5.92 -1.71 10.24
CA VAL A 125 7.27 -1.67 9.66
C VAL A 125 7.66 -0.24 9.28
N MET A 126 6.77 0.50 8.61
CA MET A 126 7.00 1.89 8.24
C MET A 126 7.20 2.78 9.47
N GLN A 127 6.32 2.67 10.48
CA GLN A 127 6.40 3.46 11.71
C GLN A 127 7.72 3.27 12.46
N VAL A 128 8.19 2.02 12.57
CA VAL A 128 9.45 1.69 13.23
C VAL A 128 10.64 2.23 12.44
N THR A 129 10.63 2.03 11.12
CA THR A 129 11.70 2.51 10.22
C THR A 129 11.81 4.04 10.27
N ASP A 130 10.69 4.74 10.27
CA ASP A 130 10.66 6.20 10.37
C ASP A 130 11.17 6.69 11.72
N LEU A 131 10.80 6.02 12.82
CA LEU A 131 11.31 6.37 14.15
C LEU A 131 12.82 6.15 14.24
N ALA A 132 13.33 5.02 13.73
CA ALA A 132 14.76 4.72 13.70
C ALA A 132 15.54 5.78 12.92
N ARG A 133 15.06 6.13 11.72
CA ARG A 133 15.68 7.19 10.90
C ARG A 133 15.69 8.55 11.60
N LYS A 134 14.59 8.95 12.24
CA LYS A 134 14.49 10.21 12.99
C LYS A 134 15.47 10.28 14.16
N ASN A 135 15.78 9.15 14.78
CA ASN A 135 16.75 9.03 15.88
C ASN A 135 18.15 8.63 15.39
N GLN A 136 18.40 8.61 14.08
CA GLN A 136 19.70 8.31 13.47
C GLN A 136 20.21 6.90 13.81
N HIS A 137 19.31 5.93 13.92
CA HIS A 137 19.64 4.52 14.11
C HIS A 137 19.45 3.74 12.80
N PRO A 138 20.38 2.84 12.42
CA PRO A 138 20.26 2.04 11.20
C PRO A 138 19.34 0.81 11.36
N LEU A 139 18.59 0.72 12.46
CA LEU A 139 17.68 -0.38 12.77
C LEU A 139 16.79 -0.76 11.59
N GLN A 140 16.86 -2.02 11.17
CA GLN A 140 16.03 -2.53 10.08
C GLN A 140 14.84 -3.32 10.63
N CYS A 141 13.67 -2.98 10.10
CA CYS A 141 12.41 -3.67 10.37
C CYS A 141 11.85 -4.17 9.04
N THR A 142 11.50 -5.45 8.96
CA THR A 142 10.98 -6.07 7.73
C THR A 142 9.79 -6.98 8.04
N MET A 143 9.11 -7.47 7.00
CA MET A 143 8.03 -8.44 7.15
C MET A 143 8.11 -9.54 6.09
N GLU A 144 7.72 -10.75 6.47
CA GLU A 144 7.64 -11.90 5.57
C GLU A 144 6.30 -12.61 5.71
N LYS A 145 5.85 -13.22 4.60
CA LYS A 145 4.59 -13.96 4.57
C LYS A 145 4.74 -15.31 5.28
N ILE A 146 3.71 -15.71 6.02
CA ILE A 146 3.57 -17.03 6.65
C ILE A 146 2.90 -18.02 5.69
#